data_AF-A0AA96F256-F1
#
_entry.id   AF-A0AA96F256-F1
#
_cell.length_a   1.000
_cell.length_b   1.000
_cell.length_c   1.000
_cell.angle_alpha   90.00
_cell.angle_beta   90.00
_cell.angle_gamma   90.00
#
_symmetry.space_group_name_H-M   'P 1'
#
loop_
_entity.id
_entity.type
_entity.pdbx_description
1 polymer ?
#
loop_
_entity_poly.entity_id
_entity_poly.type
_entity_poly.pdbx_seq_one_letter_code
_entity_poly.pdbx_strand_id
1 'polypeptide(L)' 'MGLVKIFSGKEILATDLKHRLENAGVKVELRNNNQANVFPSLNNAKIVEVFIQENDFMKVNKVVEDFKMGM' A
#
# COMPACT_ATOMS: atom_id res chain seq x y z
N MET A 1 13.49 -12.21 5.59
CA MET A 1 12.16 -11.71 6.00
C MET A 1 11.49 -11.15 4.75
N GLY A 2 10.32 -11.66 4.39
CA GLY A 2 9.62 -11.30 3.15
C GLY A 2 8.92 -9.95 3.26
N LEU A 3 8.78 -9.27 2.11
CA LEU A 3 7.85 -8.16 1.96
C LEU A 3 6.51 -8.74 1.51
N VAL A 4 5.43 -8.40 2.23
CA VAL A 4 4.07 -8.79 1.87
C VAL A 4 3.29 -7.59 1.38
N LYS A 5 2.52 -7.78 0.31
CA LYS A 5 1.61 -6.77 -0.22
C LYS A 5 0.34 -6.72 0.64
N ILE A 6 0.01 -5.53 1.16
CA ILE A 6 -1.19 -5.32 1.97
C ILE A 6 -2.25 -4.46 1.27
N PHE A 7 -1.83 -3.64 0.31
CA PHE A 7 -2.72 -2.69 -0.36
C PHE A 7 -2.21 -2.43 -1.78
N SER A 8 -3.14 -2.18 -2.70
CA SER A 8 -2.87 -1.76 -4.07
C SER A 8 -4.02 -0.87 -4.52
N GLY A 9 -3.72 0.35 -4.94
CA GLY A 9 -4.75 1.32 -5.29
C GLY A 9 -4.21 2.68 -5.68
N LYS A 10 -5.00 3.73 -5.46
CA LYS A 10 -4.61 5.12 -5.75
C LYS A 10 -3.45 5.56 -4.86
N GLU A 11 -2.51 6.33 -5.42
CA GLU A 11 -1.35 6.89 -4.70
C GLU A 11 -1.73 7.62 -3.40
N ILE A 12 -2.83 8.36 -3.41
CA ILE A 12 -3.32 9.10 -2.23
C ILE A 12 -3.64 8.14 -1.08
N LEU A 13 -4.34 7.03 -1.36
CA LEU A 13 -4.70 6.04 -0.34
C LEU A 13 -3.47 5.27 0.14
N ALA A 14 -2.56 4.94 -0.78
CA ALA A 14 -1.31 4.26 -0.45
C ALA A 14 -0.42 5.14 0.44
N THR A 15 -0.35 6.45 0.18
CA THR A 15 0.40 7.42 0.97
C THR A 15 -0.22 7.62 2.35
N ASP A 16 -1.55 7.73 2.44
CA ASP A 16 -2.25 7.84 3.74
C ASP A 16 -1.98 6.59 4.60
N LEU A 17 -2.16 5.39 4.02
CA LEU A 17 -1.90 4.14 4.72
C LEU A 17 -0.44 4.04 5.17
N LYS A 18 0.52 4.43 4.32
CA LYS A 18 1.94 4.52 4.69
C LYS A 18 2.14 5.41 5.91
N HIS A 19 1.59 6.63 5.91
CA HIS A 19 1.75 7.55 7.04
C HIS A 19 1.21 6.98 8.36
N ARG A 20 0.04 6.34 8.33
CA ARG A 20 -0.54 5.68 9.53
C ARG A 20 0.35 4.56 10.04
N LEU A 21 0.90 3.75 9.14
CA LEU A 21 1.77 2.62 9.48
C LEU A 21 3.13 3.07 9.99
N GLU A 22 3.74 4.08 9.38
CA GLU A 22 5.01 4.65 9.87
C GLU A 22 4.82 5.30 11.25
N ASN A 23 3.68 5.93 11.52
CA ASN A 23 3.35 6.44 12.85
C ASN A 23 3.17 5.32 13.90
N ALA A 24 2.76 4.13 13.46
CA ALA A 24 2.74 2.92 14.30
C ALA A 24 4.11 2.23 14.42
N GLY A 25 5.18 2.81 13.85
CA GLY A 25 6.53 2.26 13.87
C GLY A 25 6.74 1.10 12.88
N VAL A 26 5.89 0.98 11.87
CA VAL A 26 6.00 -0.07 10.83
C VAL A 26 6.67 0.49 9.58
N LYS A 27 7.64 -0.24 9.06
CA LYS A 27 8.34 0.13 7.82
C LYS A 27 7.51 -0.27 6.60
N VAL A 28 7.19 0.72 5.76
CA VAL A 28 6.36 0.56 4.57
C VAL A 28 7.13 0.92 3.31
N GLU A 29 7.03 0.07 2.30
CA GLU A 29 7.59 0.26 0.97
C GLU A 29 6.47 0.50 -0.05
N LEU A 30 6.48 1.68 -0.69
CA LEU A 30 5.57 1.98 -1.80
C LEU A 30 6.23 1.60 -3.11
N ARG A 31 5.52 0.86 -3.95
CA ARG A 31 5.96 0.53 -5.31
C ARG A 31 4.92 1.00 -6.30
N ASN A 32 5.36 1.83 -7.24
CA ASN A 32 4.52 2.23 -8.36
C ASN A 32 4.41 1.05 -9.32
N ASN A 33 3.19 0.52 -9.49
CA ASN A 33 2.93 -0.46 -10.51
C ASN A 33 2.86 0.27 -11.86
N ASN A 34 4.02 0.39 -12.48
CA ASN A 34 4.17 0.97 -13.81
C ASN A 34 4.14 -0.12 -14.89
N GLN A 35 3.23 -1.11 -14.78
CA GLN A 35 2.95 -2.06 -15.88
C GLN A 35 2.27 -1.33 -17.06
N ALA A 36 2.98 -0.37 -17.64
CA ALA A 36 2.60 0.41 -18.80
C ALA A 36 3.01 -0.28 -20.12
N ASN A 37 3.05 -1.61 -20.15
CA ASN A 37 3.75 -2.34 -21.23
C ASN A 37 2.85 -3.13 -22.19
N VAL A 38 1.53 -2.93 -22.21
CA VAL A 38 0.69 -3.65 -23.19
C VAL A 38 -0.35 -2.83 -23.97
N PHE A 39 -0.79 -1.63 -23.60
CA PHE A 39 -1.68 -0.85 -24.48
C PHE A 39 -1.65 0.66 -24.18
N PRO A 40 -1.40 1.55 -25.16
CA PRO A 40 -1.44 3.01 -25.00
C PRO A 40 -2.89 3.58 -24.90
N SER A 41 -3.85 2.79 -24.42
CA SER A 41 -5.28 3.13 -24.47
C SER A 41 -5.83 3.44 -23.09
N LEU A 42 -6.12 4.73 -22.88
CA LEU A 42 -7.04 5.31 -21.91
C LEU A 42 -6.87 4.88 -20.43
N ASN A 43 -6.39 5.82 -19.62
CA ASN A 43 -6.23 5.79 -18.17
C ASN A 43 -5.04 4.98 -17.65
N ASN A 44 -3.84 5.57 -17.78
CA ASN A 44 -2.72 5.30 -16.88
C ASN A 44 -3.08 5.77 -15.45
N ALA A 45 -4.03 5.10 -14.81
CA ALA A 45 -4.20 5.23 -13.38
C ALA A 45 -2.93 4.66 -12.75
N LYS A 46 -2.05 5.53 -12.25
CA LYS A 46 -0.86 5.12 -11.51
C LYS A 46 -1.32 4.35 -10.28
N ILE A 47 -1.28 3.02 -10.36
CA ILE A 47 -1.59 2.17 -9.22
C ILE A 47 -0.33 2.06 -8.38
N VAL A 48 -0.48 2.33 -7.10
CA VAL A 48 0.59 2.23 -6.10
C VAL A 48 0.29 1.05 -5.21
N GLU A 49 1.29 0.22 -5.01
CA GLU A 49 1.27 -0.97 -4.16
C GLU A 49 2.03 -0.68 -2.87
N VAL A 50 1.46 -1.12 -1.75
CA VAL A 50 2.01 -0.93 -0.41
C VAL A 50 2.49 -2.29 0.09
N PHE A 51 3.78 -2.35 0.42
CA PHE A 51 4.45 -3.51 0.95
C PHE A 51 4.93 -3.25 2.38
N ILE A 52 4.86 -4.27 3.22
CA ILE A 52 5.37 -4.22 4.60
C ILE A 52 6.19 -5.46 4.89
N GLN A 53 6.95 -5.43 5.98
CA GLN A 53 7.59 -6.64 6.49
C GLN A 53 6.52 -7.62 6.98
N GLU A 54 6.67 -8.90 6.62
CA GLU A 54 5.78 -9.98 7.07
C GLU A 54 5.69 -10.05 8.61
N ASN A 55 6.78 -9.72 9.32
CA ASN A 55 6.81 -9.69 10.77
C ASN A 55 5.91 -8.60 11.39
N ASP A 56 5.70 -7.49 10.67
CA ASP A 56 4.82 -6.41 11.12
C ASP A 56 3.37 -6.62 10.69
N PHE A 57 3.07 -7.67 9.91
CA PHE A 57 1.73 -7.95 9.39
C PHE A 57 0.66 -7.98 10.49
N MET A 58 0.95 -8.56 11.66
CA MET A 58 0.00 -8.55 12.79
C MET A 58 -0.32 -7.13 13.29
N LYS A 59 0.66 -6.23 13.36
CA LYS A 59 0.45 -4.83 13.78
C LYS A 59 -0.31 -4.05 12.72
N VAL A 60 0.03 -4.30 11.46
CA VAL A 60 -0.60 -3.63 10.32
C VAL A 60 -2.04 -4.05 10.14
N ASN A 61 -2.40 -5.30 10.45
CA ASN A 61 -3.76 -5.79 10.31
C ASN A 61 -4.76 -4.87 11.03
N LYS A 62 -4.46 -4.51 12.28
CA LYS A 62 -5.29 -3.59 13.07
C LYS A 62 -5.38 -2.18 12.46
N VAL A 63 -4.28 -1.65 11.92
CA VAL A 63 -4.25 -0.33 11.27
C VAL A 63 -5.02 -0.33 9.95
N VAL A 64 -4.93 -1.42 9.17
CA VAL A 64 -5.66 -1.59 7.91
C VAL A 64 -7.15 -1.77 8.15
N GLU A 65 -7.53 -2.53 9.18
CA GLU A 65 -8.93 -2.67 9.58
C GLU A 65 -9.52 -1.33 10.02
N ASP A 66 -8.81 -0.56 10.86
CA ASP A 66 -9.20 0.80 11.25
C ASP A 66 -9.35 1.73 10.04
N PHE A 67 -8.37 1.70 9.13
CA PHE A 67 -8.42 2.45 7.87
C PHE A 67 -9.62 2.07 7.00
N LYS A 68 -10.02 0.79 6.98
CA LYS A 68 -11.20 0.32 6.23
C LYS A 68 -12.52 0.66 6.93
N MET A 69 -12.57 0.63 8.25
CA MET A 69 -13.78 0.96 9.02
C MET A 69 -14.04 2.47 9.09
N GLY A 70 -13.02 3.30 8.91
CA GLY A 70 -13.15 4.76 8.86
C GLY A 70 -13.54 5.33 7.49
N MET A 71 -13.73 4.47 6.48
CA MET A 71 -14.31 4.82 5.17
C MET A 71 -15.81 4.54 5.14
#